data_AF-A0A7D5REC2-F1
#
_entry.id   AF-A0A7D5REC2-F1
#
_cell.length_a   1.000
_cell.length_b   1.000
_cell.length_c   1.000
_cell.angle_alpha   90.00
_cell.angle_beta   90.00
_cell.angle_gamma   90.00
#
_symmetry.space_group_name_H-M   'P 1'
#
loop_
_entity.id
_entity.type
_entity.pdbx_description
1 polymer ?
#
loop_
_entity_poly.entity_id
_entity_poly.type
_entity_poly.pdbx_seq_one_letter_code
_entity_poly.pdbx_strand_id
1 'polypeptide(L)'
;MKKSTPATHKIILEDFPPVTSGRNVLERKQKLRDAIKKDLGDRRLNRARKQCRGKHLFLNVKYYLLKTTVSGSSQKDLDNLIKILFDVIPDYISQHSKTKEFEGLGLVKDDKDIFGICCEKEIVEPPRKEGLELEISIIKE
;
A
#
# COMPACT_ATOMS: atom_id res chain seq x y z
N MET A 1 12.43 9.71 18.73
CA MET A 1 11.39 9.00 17.97
C MET A 1 10.03 9.42 18.50
N LYS A 2 9.17 10.07 17.68
CA LYS A 2 7.78 10.33 18.07
C LYS A 2 7.08 8.97 18.24
N LYS A 3 6.41 8.76 19.38
CA LYS A 3 5.69 7.51 19.68
C LYS A 3 4.60 7.32 18.61
N SER A 4 4.74 6.31 17.75
CA SER A 4 3.64 5.93 16.87
C SER A 4 2.50 5.39 17.74
N THR A 5 1.30 5.90 17.49
CA THR A 5 0.06 5.32 18.03
C THR A 5 -0.06 3.88 17.50
N PRO A 6 -0.71 2.94 18.23
CA PRO A 6 -1.03 1.63 17.67
C PRO A 6 -1.68 1.74 16.29
N ALA A 7 -1.42 0.78 15.41
CA ALA A 7 -1.99 0.75 14.07
C ALA A 7 -3.51 0.93 14.12
N THR A 8 -4.01 1.98 13.48
CA THR A 8 -5.45 2.29 13.41
C THR A 8 -6.14 1.31 12.45
N HIS A 9 -5.43 0.91 11.40
CA HIS A 9 -5.89 -0.05 10.41
C HIS A 9 -4.77 -1.02 10.02
N LYS A 10 -5.10 -2.31 9.96
CA LYS A 10 -4.22 -3.37 9.47
C LYS A 10 -4.89 -4.09 8.31
N ILE A 11 -4.12 -4.28 7.25
CA ILE A 11 -4.50 -4.93 5.99
C ILE A 11 -3.47 -6.03 5.74
N ILE A 12 -3.94 -7.24 5.41
CA ILE A 12 -3.07 -8.37 5.09
C ILE A 12 -3.58 -8.97 3.78
N LEU A 13 -2.75 -8.91 2.74
CA LEU A 13 -3.00 -9.52 1.46
C LEU A 13 -2.10 -10.74 1.32
N GLU A 14 -2.67 -11.92 1.49
CA GLU A 14 -2.04 -13.19 1.15
C GLU A 14 -2.36 -13.57 -0.30
N ASP A 15 -1.56 -14.47 -0.88
CA ASP A 15 -1.69 -14.92 -2.28
C ASP A 15 -1.75 -13.74 -3.27
N PHE A 16 -1.00 -12.67 -2.95
CA PHE A 16 -0.97 -11.42 -3.72
C PHE A 16 0.48 -11.06 -4.03
N PRO A 17 1.04 -11.49 -5.17
CA PRO A 17 2.41 -11.19 -5.56
C PRO A 17 2.64 -9.67 -5.65
N PRO A 18 3.49 -9.07 -4.81
CA PRO A 18 3.74 -7.64 -4.87
C PRO A 18 4.34 -7.25 -6.21
N VAL A 19 3.75 -6.27 -6.88
CA VAL A 19 4.22 -5.81 -8.19
C VAL A 19 4.92 -4.46 -8.06
N THR A 20 5.89 -4.21 -8.94
CA THR A 20 6.62 -2.94 -9.03
C THR A 20 6.07 -2.05 -10.14
N SER A 21 6.44 -0.77 -10.13
CA SER A 21 6.15 0.14 -11.23
C SER A 21 6.93 -0.25 -12.50
N GLY A 22 6.24 -0.41 -13.64
CA GLY A 22 6.81 -0.83 -14.93
C GLY A 22 5.84 -0.68 -16.11
N ARG A 23 5.77 -1.64 -17.04
CA ARG A 23 4.69 -1.69 -18.06
C ARG A 23 3.36 -2.07 -17.37
N ASN A 24 2.22 -1.54 -17.81
CA ASN A 24 0.88 -1.75 -17.23
C ASN A 24 0.72 -1.28 -15.76
N VAL A 25 1.41 -0.19 -15.38
CA VAL A 25 1.35 0.39 -14.02
C VAL A 25 -0.07 0.68 -13.53
N LEU A 26 -0.96 1.13 -14.40
CA LEU A 26 -2.34 1.44 -14.01
C LEU A 26 -3.11 0.20 -13.54
N GLU A 27 -3.06 -0.88 -14.32
CA GLU A 27 -3.74 -2.12 -13.97
C GLU A 27 -3.23 -2.68 -12.64
N ARG A 28 -1.92 -2.59 -12.41
CA ARG A 28 -1.28 -3.00 -11.15
C ARG A 28 -1.75 -2.18 -9.95
N LYS A 29 -1.85 -0.86 -10.11
CA LYS A 29 -2.40 0.06 -9.09
C LYS A 29 -3.86 -0.25 -8.78
N GLN A 30 -4.68 -0.47 -9.80
CA GLN A 30 -6.09 -0.83 -9.63
C GLN A 30 -6.24 -2.17 -8.90
N LYS A 31 -5.47 -3.19 -9.30
CA LYS A 31 -5.44 -4.50 -8.63
C LYS A 31 -5.09 -4.39 -7.14
N LEU A 32 -4.05 -3.61 -6.80
CA LEU A 32 -3.69 -3.38 -5.40
C LEU A 32 -4.81 -2.65 -4.65
N ARG A 33 -5.35 -1.56 -5.22
CA ARG A 33 -6.48 -0.83 -4.62
C ARG A 33 -7.65 -1.77 -4.36
N ASP A 34 -8.04 -2.58 -5.34
CA ASP A 34 -9.22 -3.44 -5.25
C ASP A 34 -9.01 -4.57 -4.24
N ALA A 35 -7.80 -5.12 -4.15
CA ALA A 35 -7.43 -6.08 -3.11
C ALA A 35 -7.54 -5.47 -1.71
N ILE A 36 -7.01 -4.26 -1.50
CA ILE A 36 -7.12 -3.55 -0.22
C ILE A 36 -8.58 -3.21 0.11
N LYS A 37 -9.36 -2.73 -0.87
CA LYS A 37 -10.79 -2.44 -0.70
C LYS A 37 -11.55 -3.70 -0.29
N LYS A 38 -11.23 -4.85 -0.89
CA LYS A 38 -11.85 -6.13 -0.59
C LYS A 38 -11.52 -6.62 0.83
N ASP A 39 -10.26 -6.52 1.26
CA ASP A 39 -9.82 -6.91 2.61
C ASP A 39 -10.47 -6.05 3.71
N LEU A 40 -10.51 -4.73 3.50
CA LEU A 40 -11.17 -3.83 4.44
C LEU A 40 -12.70 -3.99 4.41
N GLY A 41 -13.27 -4.17 3.23
CA GLY A 41 -14.70 -4.01 2.99
C GLY A 41 -15.17 -2.57 3.19
N ASP A 42 -16.37 -2.25 2.68
CA ASP A 42 -16.87 -0.87 2.63
C ASP A 42 -16.96 -0.19 3.99
N ARG A 43 -17.37 -0.93 5.03
CA ARG A 43 -17.51 -0.38 6.38
C ARG A 43 -16.17 0.02 6.99
N ARG A 44 -15.14 -0.84 6.92
CA ARG A 44 -13.82 -0.51 7.49
C ARG A 44 -13.11 0.52 6.64
N LEU A 45 -13.27 0.48 5.32
CA LEU A 45 -12.72 1.49 4.41
C LEU A 45 -13.29 2.88 4.70
N ASN A 46 -14.61 3.01 4.83
CA ASN A 46 -15.24 4.29 5.15
C ASN A 46 -14.83 4.81 6.54
N ARG A 47 -14.65 3.91 7.51
CA ARG A 47 -14.08 4.28 8.81
C ARG A 47 -12.63 4.76 8.67
N ALA A 48 -11.80 4.06 7.90
CA ALA A 48 -10.42 4.42 7.68
C ALA A 48 -10.28 5.78 7.00
N ARG A 49 -11.08 6.05 5.97
CA ARG A 49 -11.18 7.37 5.31
C ARG A 49 -11.47 8.47 6.32
N LYS A 50 -12.51 8.31 7.15
CA LYS A 50 -12.89 9.31 8.17
C LYS A 50 -11.81 9.55 9.21
N GLN A 51 -11.09 8.50 9.63
CA GLN A 51 -10.06 8.60 10.66
C GLN A 51 -8.75 9.20 10.11
N CYS A 52 -8.39 8.89 8.87
CA CYS A 52 -7.15 9.34 8.25
C CYS A 52 -7.25 10.75 7.64
N ARG A 53 -8.45 11.22 7.28
CA ARG A 53 -8.62 12.49 6.56
C ARG A 53 -8.02 13.68 7.32
N GLY A 54 -7.14 14.41 6.65
CA GLY A 54 -6.50 15.61 7.20
C GLY A 54 -5.56 15.33 8.36
N LYS A 55 -5.03 14.10 8.48
CA LYS A 55 -4.07 13.69 9.49
C LYS A 55 -2.76 13.26 8.84
N HIS A 56 -1.67 13.47 9.55
CA HIS A 56 -0.37 12.92 9.16
C HIS A 56 -0.33 11.42 9.42
N LEU A 57 -0.05 10.65 8.37
CA LEU A 57 -0.01 9.20 8.45
C LEU A 57 1.42 8.68 8.62
N PHE A 58 1.53 7.59 9.37
CA PHE A 58 2.69 6.72 9.39
C PHE A 58 2.30 5.36 8.81
N LEU A 59 3.05 4.88 7.83
CA LEU A 59 2.83 3.58 7.20
C LEU A 59 3.88 2.58 7.68
N ASN A 60 3.45 1.41 8.12
CA ASN A 60 4.35 0.28 8.32
C ASN A 60 3.98 -0.80 7.30
N VAL A 61 4.94 -1.17 6.46
CA VAL A 61 4.71 -1.98 5.27
C VAL A 61 5.70 -3.11 5.23
N LYS A 62 5.20 -4.35 5.19
CA LYS A 62 6.00 -5.54 5.00
C LYS A 62 5.60 -6.24 3.71
N TYR A 63 6.55 -6.44 2.82
CA TYR A 63 6.38 -7.20 1.58
C TYR A 63 6.89 -8.63 1.77
N TYR A 64 6.03 -9.61 1.55
CA TYR A 64 6.44 -11.01 1.54
C TYR A 64 6.74 -11.41 0.10
N LEU A 65 8.00 -11.70 -0.21
CA LEU A 65 8.47 -12.02 -1.57
C LEU A 65 8.83 -13.50 -1.66
N LEU A 66 8.33 -14.18 -2.70
CA LEU A 66 8.61 -15.59 -2.91
C LEU A 66 10.11 -15.82 -3.17
N LYS A 67 10.68 -16.78 -2.45
CA LYS A 67 12.03 -17.30 -2.67
C LYS A 67 12.07 -18.03 -4.00
N THR A 68 12.66 -17.39 -5.00
CA THR A 68 12.86 -17.97 -6.32
C THR A 68 14.18 -17.50 -6.91
N THR A 69 14.75 -18.34 -7.77
CA THR A 69 15.93 -18.05 -8.59
C THR A 69 15.58 -17.21 -9.82
N VAL A 70 14.29 -17.02 -10.12
CA VAL A 70 13.82 -16.20 -11.24
C VAL A 70 14.08 -14.72 -10.94
N SER A 71 14.91 -14.10 -11.77
CA SER A 71 15.21 -12.67 -11.71
C SER A 71 13.93 -11.82 -11.74
N GLY A 72 13.87 -10.76 -10.93
CA GLY A 72 12.71 -9.86 -10.85
C GLY A 72 11.55 -10.30 -9.95
N SER A 73 11.61 -11.50 -9.35
CA SER A 73 10.59 -11.95 -8.38
C SER A 73 11.00 -11.67 -6.92
N SER A 74 12.11 -12.23 -6.46
CA SER A 74 12.67 -12.03 -5.11
C SER A 74 13.57 -10.78 -5.00
N GLN A 75 14.03 -10.26 -6.14
CA GLN A 75 14.97 -9.14 -6.25
C GLN A 75 14.29 -7.77 -6.38
N LYS A 76 13.02 -7.65 -6.01
CA LYS A 76 12.30 -6.38 -6.09
C LYS A 76 12.86 -5.39 -5.05
N ASP A 77 13.03 -4.16 -5.48
CA ASP A 77 13.46 -3.05 -4.64
C ASP A 77 12.27 -2.47 -3.86
N LEU A 78 12.51 -2.11 -2.59
CA LEU A 78 11.47 -1.61 -1.70
C LEU A 78 10.90 -0.26 -2.16
N ASP A 79 11.71 0.59 -2.78
CA ASP A 79 11.31 1.89 -3.33
C ASP A 79 10.30 1.73 -4.49
N ASN A 80 10.52 0.75 -5.36
CA ASN A 80 9.63 0.43 -6.47
C ASN A 80 8.32 -0.22 -6.02
N LEU A 81 8.37 -0.99 -4.93
CA LEU A 81 7.19 -1.59 -4.32
C LEU A 81 6.32 -0.54 -3.63
N ILE A 82 6.92 0.32 -2.81
CA ILE A 82 6.19 1.31 -2.03
C ILE A 82 5.57 2.41 -2.91
N LYS A 83 6.20 2.74 -4.05
CA LYS A 83 5.69 3.75 -4.99
C LYS A 83 4.26 3.46 -5.45
N ILE A 84 3.95 2.20 -5.76
CA ILE A 84 2.59 1.80 -6.14
C ILE A 84 1.61 2.00 -4.97
N LEU A 85 2.07 1.79 -3.74
CA LEU A 85 1.24 2.02 -2.56
C LEU A 85 0.90 3.51 -2.37
N PHE A 86 1.88 4.41 -2.56
CA PHE A 86 1.61 5.87 -2.51
C PHE A 86 0.67 6.32 -3.63
N ASP A 87 0.71 5.65 -4.76
CA ASP A 87 -0.18 5.96 -5.85
C ASP A 87 -1.63 5.50 -5.58
N VAL A 88 -1.90 4.58 -4.65
CA VAL A 88 -3.27 4.08 -4.36
C VAL A 88 -3.87 4.61 -3.08
N ILE A 89 -3.07 5.03 -2.11
CA ILE A 89 -3.53 5.55 -0.81
C ILE A 89 -4.37 6.85 -0.91
N PRO A 90 -4.03 7.82 -1.78
CA PRO A 90 -4.77 9.08 -1.95
C PRO A 90 -6.18 8.91 -2.54
N ASP A 91 -6.88 10.04 -2.68
CA ASP A 91 -8.22 10.11 -3.31
C ASP A 91 -8.23 9.57 -4.75
N TYR A 92 -7.15 9.82 -5.50
CA TYR A 92 -7.04 9.44 -6.90
C TYR A 92 -5.70 8.75 -7.16
N ILE A 93 -5.74 7.79 -8.09
CA ILE A 93 -4.56 7.10 -8.56
C ILE A 93 -3.73 8.04 -9.42
N SER A 94 -2.50 8.32 -9.00
CA SER A 94 -1.56 9.15 -9.77
C SER A 94 -1.26 8.55 -11.14
N GLN A 95 -1.44 9.35 -12.19
CA GLN A 95 -1.09 9.03 -13.57
C GLN A 95 -0.36 10.19 -14.24
N HIS A 96 0.56 9.87 -15.14
CA HIS A 96 1.21 10.87 -16.00
C HIS A 96 0.24 11.56 -16.98
N SER A 97 -0.92 10.95 -17.26
CA SER A 97 -1.91 11.44 -18.22
C SER A 97 -3.19 11.87 -17.49
N LYS A 98 -3.50 13.17 -17.49
CA LYS A 98 -4.66 13.77 -16.79
C LYS A 98 -6.03 13.51 -17.45
N THR A 99 -6.13 12.57 -18.37
CA THR A 99 -7.35 12.36 -19.17
C THR A 99 -8.40 11.48 -18.48
N LYS A 100 -7.99 10.64 -17.51
CA LYS A 100 -8.91 9.83 -16.69
C LYS A 100 -8.43 9.76 -15.24
N GLU A 101 -9.26 10.23 -14.33
CA GLU A 101 -9.06 10.06 -12.89
C GLU A 101 -9.66 8.73 -12.45
N PHE A 102 -8.85 7.91 -11.77
CA PHE A 102 -9.31 6.67 -11.17
C PHE A 102 -9.28 6.84 -9.67
N GLU A 103 -10.37 6.52 -8.98
CA GLU A 103 -10.39 6.61 -7.52
C GLU A 103 -9.33 5.69 -6.89
N GLY A 104 -8.63 6.22 -5.89
CA GLY A 104 -7.77 5.47 -4.99
C GLY A 104 -8.54 4.95 -3.78
N LEU A 105 -7.85 4.86 -2.64
CA LEU A 105 -8.42 4.48 -1.35
C LEU A 105 -9.03 5.68 -0.63
N GLY A 106 -8.59 6.91 -0.93
CA GLY A 106 -9.10 8.14 -0.32
C GLY A 106 -8.81 8.27 1.16
N LEU A 107 -7.71 7.67 1.63
CA LEU A 107 -7.28 7.77 3.03
C LEU A 107 -6.69 9.15 3.33
N VAL A 108 -6.05 9.75 2.32
CA VAL A 108 -5.45 11.09 2.34
C VAL A 108 -5.78 11.82 1.04
N LYS A 109 -5.54 13.13 1.00
CA LYS A 109 -5.74 13.91 -0.23
C LYS A 109 -4.60 13.68 -1.22
N ASP A 110 -3.38 13.66 -0.70
CA ASP A 110 -2.14 13.61 -1.46
C ASP A 110 -1.09 12.80 -0.67
N ASP A 111 -0.12 12.18 -1.35
CA ASP A 111 0.90 11.37 -0.68
C ASP A 111 1.82 12.19 0.24
N LYS A 112 1.84 13.53 0.10
CA LYS A 112 2.45 14.46 1.06
C LYS A 112 1.90 14.35 2.49
N ASP A 113 0.69 13.84 2.67
CA ASP A 113 0.11 13.61 4.00
C ASP A 113 0.71 12.36 4.69
N ILE A 114 1.58 11.62 4.01
CA ILE A 114 2.36 10.49 4.56
C ILE A 114 3.69 11.02 5.11
N PHE A 115 3.82 11.07 6.43
CA PHE A 115 4.92 11.74 7.13
C PHE A 115 6.00 10.79 7.64
N GLY A 116 5.75 9.48 7.59
CA GLY A 116 6.74 8.49 8.01
C GLY A 116 6.39 7.11 7.52
N ILE A 117 7.44 6.34 7.22
CA ILE A 117 7.30 5.03 6.60
C ILE A 117 8.36 4.10 7.16
N CYS A 118 7.92 2.91 7.57
CA CYS A 118 8.76 1.75 7.75
C CYS A 118 8.40 0.77 6.62
N CYS A 119 9.39 0.39 5.82
CA CYS A 119 9.19 -0.51 4.68
C CYS A 119 10.23 -1.61 4.75
N GLU A 120 9.79 -2.86 4.81
CA GLU A 120 10.65 -4.03 4.88
C GLU A 120 10.18 -5.12 3.93
N LYS A 121 11.07 -6.08 3.66
CA LYS A 121 10.74 -7.29 2.91
C LYS A 121 11.17 -8.53 3.67
N GLU A 122 10.37 -9.58 3.53
CA GLU A 122 10.61 -10.90 4.08
C GLU A 122 10.58 -11.91 2.93
N ILE A 123 11.56 -12.82 2.91
CA ILE A 123 11.61 -13.87 1.89
C ILE A 123 10.82 -15.08 2.41
N VAL A 124 9.83 -15.52 1.65
CA VAL A 124 8.93 -16.64 2.00
C VAL A 124 9.06 -17.79 1.01
N GLU A 125 8.80 -19.02 1.44
CA GLU A 125 8.95 -20.21 0.58
C GLU A 125 7.65 -20.70 -0.09
N PRO A 126 6.51 -20.86 0.60
CA PRO A 126 5.30 -21.29 -0.08
C PRO A 126 4.68 -20.10 -0.84
N PRO A 127 4.33 -20.24 -2.13
CA PRO A 127 3.76 -19.15 -2.95
C PRO A 127 2.56 -18.44 -2.33
N ARG A 128 1.69 -19.18 -1.62
CA ARG A 128 0.53 -18.63 -0.90
C ARG A 128 0.86 -17.57 0.16
N LYS A 129 2.11 -17.54 0.66
CA LYS A 129 2.57 -16.54 1.63
C LYS A 129 3.11 -15.27 0.95
N GLU A 130 3.25 -15.25 -0.37
CA GLU A 130 3.63 -14.05 -1.10
C GLU A 130 2.51 -13.02 -0.97
N GLY A 131 2.85 -11.77 -0.63
CA GLY A 131 1.85 -10.86 -0.11
C GLY A 131 2.34 -9.50 0.37
N LEU A 132 1.41 -8.78 0.98
CA LEU A 132 1.61 -7.46 1.55
C LEU A 132 0.91 -7.36 2.90
N GLU A 133 1.62 -6.86 3.90
CA GLU A 133 1.04 -6.38 5.14
C GLU A 133 1.21 -4.87 5.23
N LEU A 134 0.10 -4.17 5.48
CA LEU A 134 0.05 -2.72 5.58
C LEU A 134 -0.66 -2.33 6.88
N GLU A 135 0.07 -1.60 7.72
CA GLU A 135 -0.45 -0.96 8.91
C GLU A 135 -0.42 0.57 8.74
N ILE A 136 -1.56 1.20 9.02
CA ILE A 136 -1.74 2.65 8.92
C ILE A 136 -1.95 3.19 10.32
N SER A 137 -1.08 4.10 10.73
CA SER A 137 -1.13 4.77 12.02
C SER A 137 -1.29 6.28 11.84
N ILE A 138 -2.02 6.92 12.75
CA ILE A 138 -2.11 8.39 12.79
C ILE A 138 -1.02 8.91 13.70
N ILE A 139 -0.22 9.85 13.19
CA ILE A 139 0.76 10.59 14.00
C ILE A 139 -0.01 11.63 14.82
N LYS A 140 0.08 11.51 16.15
CA LYS A 140 -0.45 12.53 17.05
C LYS A 140 0.48 13.74 17.02
N GLU A 141 -0.09 14.91 16.79
CA GLU A 141 0.57 16.20 16.98
C GLU A 141 0.74 16.52 18.45
#